data_AF-A0A846U3P4-F1
#
_entry.id   AF-A0A846U3P4-F1
#
_cell.length_a   1.000
_cell.length_b   1.000
_cell.length_c   1.000
_cell.angle_alpha   90.00
_cell.angle_beta   90.00
_cell.angle_gamma   90.00
#
_symmetry.space_group_name_H-M   'P 1'
#
loop_
_entity.id
_entity.type
_entity.pdbx_description
1 polymer ?
#
loop_
_entity_poly.entity_id
_entity_poly.type
_entity_poly.pdbx_seq_one_letter_code
_entity_poly.pdbx_strand_id
1 'polypeptide(L)'
;MDVPLQRAAEEIIANTDSPSALVAVRVSTGDVLVAACGPDDNAYPTATLGQYAPGSTFKIATSLALLRKGLTEDSTVHCTENISVDGRSFNNAGTYLSDHLGDISLKEAIAQSCNTALIDRHEEVSQDDLADAGAALGIGAEWDLGIPA
;
A
#
# COMPACT_ATOMS: atom_id res chain seq x y z
N MET A 1 -7.12 -17.33 14.16
CA MET A 1 -8.45 -16.70 13.94
C MET A 1 -9.16 -16.46 15.26
N ASP A 2 -9.75 -15.28 15.41
CA ASP A 2 -10.56 -14.85 16.55
C ASP A 2 -12.03 -14.81 16.11
N VAL A 3 -12.86 -15.72 16.63
CA VAL A 3 -14.24 -15.93 16.12
C VAL A 3 -15.13 -14.69 16.29
N PRO A 4 -15.16 -14.01 17.46
CA PRO A 4 -15.87 -12.74 17.60
C PRO A 4 -15.45 -11.67 16.58
N LEU A 5 -14.13 -11.48 16.36
CA LEU A 5 -13.64 -10.48 15.40
C LEU A 5 -13.96 -10.86 13.95
N GLN A 6 -13.85 -12.15 13.61
CA GLN A 6 -14.17 -12.66 12.28
C GLN A 6 -15.63 -12.36 11.92
N ARG A 7 -16.57 -12.67 12.82
CA ARG A 7 -18.00 -12.39 12.61
C ARG A 7 -18.30 -10.91 12.42
N ALA A 8 -17.67 -10.05 13.23
CA ALA A 8 -17.83 -8.61 13.08
C ALA A 8 -17.32 -8.12 11.71
N ALA A 9 -16.21 -8.67 11.22
CA ALA A 9 -15.68 -8.33 9.90
C ALA A 9 -16.56 -8.84 8.75
N GLU A 10 -17.11 -10.05 8.87
CA GLU A 10 -18.08 -10.60 7.92
C GLU A 10 -19.35 -9.74 7.85
N GLU A 11 -19.90 -9.32 8.99
CA GLU A 11 -21.06 -8.42 9.05
C GLU A 11 -20.80 -7.06 8.37
N ILE A 12 -19.58 -6.51 8.52
CA ILE A 12 -19.18 -5.26 7.85
C ILE A 12 -19.09 -5.47 6.33
N ILE A 13 -18.43 -6.54 5.89
CA ILE A 13 -18.17 -6.78 4.46
C ILE A 13 -19.41 -7.25 3.70
N ALA A 14 -20.34 -7.95 4.35
CA ALA A 14 -21.57 -8.40 3.71
C ALA A 14 -22.39 -7.27 3.08
N ASN A 15 -22.20 -6.03 3.57
CA ASN A 15 -22.89 -4.83 3.09
C ASN A 15 -22.09 -4.04 2.02
N THR A 16 -21.08 -4.65 1.39
CA THR A 16 -20.30 -4.02 0.32
C THR A 16 -20.85 -4.35 -1.06
N ASP A 17 -20.81 -3.38 -1.98
CA ASP A 17 -21.35 -3.53 -3.36
C ASP A 17 -20.42 -4.32 -4.30
N SER A 18 -19.22 -4.68 -3.86
CA SER A 18 -18.20 -5.30 -4.70
C SER A 18 -17.36 -6.29 -3.91
N PRO A 19 -16.78 -7.32 -4.58
CA PRO A 19 -15.85 -8.25 -3.96
C PRO A 19 -14.81 -7.54 -3.08
N SER A 20 -14.85 -7.82 -1.79
CA SER A 20 -14.08 -7.14 -0.75
C SER A 20 -13.48 -8.13 0.23
N ALA A 21 -12.43 -7.70 0.93
CA ALA A 21 -11.77 -8.47 1.97
C ALA A 21 -11.34 -7.59 3.14
N LEU A 22 -11.33 -8.17 4.34
CA LEU A 22 -10.78 -7.56 5.55
C LEU A 22 -9.92 -8.61 6.22
N VAL A 23 -8.65 -8.26 6.38
CA VAL A 23 -7.65 -9.09 7.04
C VAL A 23 -7.16 -8.34 8.27
N ALA A 24 -7.14 -9.02 9.41
CA ALA A 24 -6.56 -8.49 10.64
C ALA A 24 -5.44 -9.41 11.11
N VAL A 25 -4.25 -8.84 11.32
CA VAL A 25 -3.05 -9.56 11.75
C VAL A 25 -2.61 -9.04 13.11
N ARG A 26 -2.31 -9.95 14.03
CA ARG A 26 -1.68 -9.60 15.30
C ARG A 26 -0.20 -9.31 15.05
N VAL A 27 0.19 -8.04 15.05
CA VAL A 27 1.56 -7.60 14.75
C VAL A 27 2.63 -8.34 15.56
N SER A 28 2.38 -8.62 16.85
CA SER A 28 3.38 -9.25 17.73
C SER A 28 3.69 -10.71 17.41
N THR A 29 2.78 -11.42 16.73
CA THR A 29 2.90 -12.87 16.48
C THR A 29 2.78 -13.25 15.01
N GLY A 30 2.24 -12.37 14.17
CA GLY A 30 1.88 -12.67 12.79
C GLY A 30 0.56 -13.45 12.68
N ASP A 31 -0.15 -13.72 13.78
CA ASP A 31 -1.39 -14.50 13.72
C ASP A 31 -2.45 -13.77 12.89
N VAL A 32 -3.02 -14.48 11.91
CA VAL A 32 -4.21 -14.03 11.20
C VAL A 32 -5.42 -14.19 12.13
N LEU A 33 -5.93 -13.06 12.62
CA LEU A 33 -7.09 -13.00 13.49
C LEU A 33 -8.39 -13.03 12.67
N VAL A 34 -8.38 -12.36 11.52
CA VAL A 34 -9.52 -12.23 10.61
C VAL A 34 -9.04 -12.41 9.17
N ALA A 35 -9.82 -13.15 8.38
CA ALA A 35 -9.70 -13.26 6.92
C ALA A 35 -11.12 -13.32 6.32
N ALA A 36 -11.84 -12.20 6.41
CA ALA A 36 -13.22 -12.10 5.93
C ALA A 36 -13.24 -11.73 4.43
N CYS A 37 -14.13 -12.37 3.68
CA CYS A 37 -14.42 -12.09 2.28
C CYS A 37 -15.91 -11.79 2.14
N GLY A 38 -16.28 -11.03 1.12
CA GLY A 38 -17.68 -10.91 0.72
C GLY A 38 -17.85 -9.99 -0.49
N PRO A 39 -19.09 -9.61 -0.82
CA PRO A 39 -20.34 -10.10 -0.22
C PRO A 39 -20.53 -11.63 -0.35
N ASP A 40 -21.43 -12.21 0.45
CA ASP A 40 -21.55 -13.66 0.71
C ASP A 40 -21.75 -14.57 -0.53
N ASP A 41 -22.13 -14.00 -1.67
CA ASP A 41 -22.26 -14.72 -2.95
C ASP A 41 -20.93 -14.85 -3.72
N ASN A 42 -19.86 -14.23 -3.24
CA ASN A 42 -18.54 -14.30 -3.84
C ASN A 42 -17.81 -15.59 -3.45
N ALA A 43 -17.79 -16.55 -4.38
CA ALA A 43 -17.07 -17.82 -4.20
C ALA A 43 -15.53 -17.69 -4.22
N TYR A 44 -14.99 -16.51 -4.57
CA TYR A 44 -13.55 -16.29 -4.64
C TYR A 44 -12.98 -15.83 -3.29
N PRO A 45 -11.94 -16.51 -2.73
CA PRO A 45 -11.24 -16.10 -1.51
C PRO A 45 -10.41 -14.82 -1.68
N THR A 46 -11.09 -13.67 -1.81
CA THR A 46 -10.47 -12.35 -2.04
C THR A 46 -9.38 -12.02 -1.02
N ALA A 47 -9.53 -12.45 0.24
CA ALA A 47 -8.58 -12.15 1.32
C ALA A 47 -7.21 -12.83 1.17
N THR A 48 -7.15 -14.03 0.57
CA THR A 48 -5.90 -14.82 0.50
C THR A 48 -5.41 -15.03 -0.92
N LEU A 49 -6.31 -15.10 -1.90
CA LEU A 49 -5.95 -15.33 -3.30
C LEU A 49 -6.08 -14.06 -4.17
N GLY A 50 -6.67 -12.99 -3.64
CA GLY A 50 -6.87 -11.74 -4.38
C GLY A 50 -5.55 -11.05 -4.76
N GLN A 51 -5.40 -10.75 -6.05
CA GLN A 51 -4.28 -9.95 -6.56
C GLN A 51 -4.82 -8.70 -7.23
N TYR A 52 -4.37 -7.54 -6.75
CA TYR A 52 -4.83 -6.24 -7.19
C TYR A 52 -3.65 -5.28 -7.29
N ALA A 53 -3.74 -4.30 -8.19
CA ALA A 53 -2.78 -3.21 -8.17
C ALA A 53 -2.91 -2.45 -6.83
N PRO A 54 -1.86 -2.41 -6.00
CA PRO A 54 -1.95 -1.84 -4.64
C PRO A 54 -2.16 -0.32 -4.65
N GLY A 55 -1.79 0.36 -5.74
CA GLY A 55 -1.85 1.80 -5.84
C GLY A 55 -1.01 2.47 -4.74
N SER A 56 -1.58 3.47 -4.07
CA SER A 56 -0.86 4.27 -3.06
C SER A 56 -0.42 3.48 -1.83
N THR A 57 -1.00 2.32 -1.53
CA THR A 57 -0.53 1.49 -0.40
C THR A 57 0.88 0.95 -0.64
N PHE A 58 1.30 0.79 -1.90
CA PHE A 58 2.65 0.39 -2.26
C PHE A 58 3.71 1.46 -1.96
N LYS A 59 3.30 2.71 -1.69
CA LYS A 59 4.23 3.78 -1.30
C LYS A 59 4.98 3.47 0.00
N ILE A 60 4.51 2.52 0.81
CA ILE A 60 5.26 1.99 1.96
C ILE A 60 6.57 1.32 1.50
N ALA A 61 6.56 0.55 0.40
CA ALA A 61 7.77 -0.04 -0.16
C ALA A 61 8.72 1.05 -0.70
N THR A 62 8.18 2.04 -1.43
CA THR A 62 8.97 3.19 -1.88
C THR A 62 9.58 3.96 -0.71
N SER A 63 8.81 4.19 0.36
CA SER A 63 9.30 4.85 1.58
C SER A 63 10.43 4.07 2.22
N LEU A 64 10.28 2.75 2.36
CA LEU A 64 11.34 1.90 2.89
C LEU A 64 12.63 1.97 2.05
N ALA A 65 12.51 1.97 0.72
CA ALA A 65 13.66 2.14 -0.16
C ALA A 65 14.36 3.49 0.06
N LEU A 66 13.61 4.58 0.15
CA LEU A 66 14.16 5.92 0.43
C LEU A 66 14.84 6.01 1.80
N LEU A 67 14.23 5.44 2.84
CA LEU A 67 14.83 5.37 4.17
C LEU A 67 16.15 4.59 4.15
N ARG A 68 16.24 3.49 3.38
CA ARG A 68 17.49 2.72 3.19
C ARG A 68 18.57 3.51 2.45
N LYS A 69 18.19 4.49 1.61
CA LYS A 69 19.12 5.44 0.97
C LYS A 69 19.54 6.60 1.88
N GLY A 70 19.03 6.64 3.11
CA GLY A 70 19.44 7.63 4.12
C GLY A 70 18.50 8.84 4.24
N LEU A 71 17.36 8.85 3.54
CA LEU A 71 16.31 9.82 3.83
C LEU A 71 15.69 9.55 5.20
N THR A 72 15.08 10.57 5.76
CA THR A 72 14.35 10.53 7.03
C THR A 72 12.93 11.04 6.83
N GLU A 73 12.07 10.92 7.84
CA GLU A 73 10.71 11.46 7.76
C GLU A 73 10.68 12.98 7.47
N ASP A 74 11.71 13.70 7.90
CA ASP A 74 11.86 15.15 7.75
C ASP A 74 12.61 15.57 6.47
N SER A 75 13.12 14.61 5.69
CA SER A 75 13.80 14.92 4.43
C SER A 75 12.85 15.65 3.48
N THR A 76 13.31 16.78 2.93
CA THR A 76 12.55 17.57 1.97
C THR A 76 12.43 16.83 0.63
N VAL A 77 11.21 16.77 0.11
CA VAL A 77 10.87 16.25 -1.21
C VAL A 77 9.99 17.25 -1.94
N HIS A 78 10.03 17.26 -3.27
CA HIS A 78 9.31 18.24 -4.08
C HIS A 78 8.03 17.64 -4.65
N CYS A 79 6.86 18.10 -4.19
CA CYS A 79 5.56 17.68 -4.66
C CYS A 79 5.00 18.68 -5.67
N THR A 80 5.06 18.34 -6.97
CA THR A 80 4.45 19.13 -8.04
C THR A 80 3.05 18.64 -8.37
N GLU A 81 2.25 19.43 -9.09
CA GLU A 81 0.95 18.97 -9.61
C GLU A 81 1.11 17.78 -10.57
N ASN A 82 2.13 17.86 -11.43
CA ASN A 82 2.49 16.84 -12.41
C ASN A 82 4.01 16.76 -12.58
N ILE A 83 4.49 15.61 -13.04
CA ILE A 83 5.89 15.37 -13.40
C ILE A 83 5.95 14.56 -14.69
N SER A 84 7.01 14.73 -15.48
CA SER A 84 7.31 13.87 -16.62
C SER A 84 8.61 13.11 -16.39
N VAL A 85 8.53 11.78 -16.41
CA VAL A 85 9.68 10.87 -16.24
C VAL A 85 9.68 9.92 -17.43
N ASP A 86 10.83 9.79 -18.11
CA ASP A 86 11.02 8.90 -19.26
C ASP A 86 9.93 9.03 -20.34
N GLY A 87 9.51 10.27 -20.63
CA GLY A 87 8.49 10.57 -21.64
C GLY A 87 7.05 10.24 -21.22
N ARG A 88 6.82 9.88 -19.95
CA ARG A 88 5.48 9.64 -19.38
C ARG A 88 5.14 10.72 -18.36
N SER A 89 3.93 11.25 -18.46
CA SER A 89 3.40 12.23 -17.50
C SER A 89 2.62 11.55 -16.39
N PHE A 90 2.86 11.99 -15.16
CA PHE A 90 2.18 11.53 -13.95
C PHE A 90 1.58 12.73 -13.21
N ASN A 91 0.44 12.52 -12.57
CA ASN A 91 -0.28 13.55 -11.83
C ASN A 91 -0.57 13.06 -10.40
N ASN A 92 -0.74 13.99 -9.49
CA ASN A 92 -1.42 13.70 -8.23
C ASN A 92 -2.91 13.37 -8.47
N ALA A 93 -3.59 12.86 -7.45
CA ALA A 93 -5.02 12.62 -7.52
C ALA A 93 -5.76 13.93 -7.90
N GLY A 94 -6.86 13.84 -8.65
CA GLY A 94 -7.63 15.03 -9.04
C GLY A 94 -8.21 15.84 -7.88
N THR A 95 -8.22 15.26 -6.67
CA THR A 95 -8.66 15.88 -5.41
C THR A 95 -7.49 16.31 -4.51
N TYR A 96 -6.26 16.30 -5.03
CA TYR A 96 -5.08 16.67 -4.24
C TYR A 96 -5.13 18.17 -3.88
N LEU A 97 -4.84 18.50 -2.62
CA LEU A 97 -4.93 19.87 -2.13
C LEU A 97 -3.66 20.65 -2.50
N SER A 98 -3.85 21.87 -3.02
CA SER A 98 -2.76 22.75 -3.43
C SER A 98 -1.81 23.13 -2.30
N ASP A 99 -2.29 23.13 -1.06
CA ASP A 99 -1.52 23.53 0.12
C ASP A 99 -0.43 22.50 0.50
N HIS A 100 -0.46 21.32 -0.12
CA HIS A 100 0.54 20.25 0.04
C HIS A 100 1.43 20.10 -1.21
N LEU A 101 1.53 21.15 -2.02
CA LEU A 101 2.46 21.26 -3.14
C LEU A 101 3.71 22.05 -2.75
N GLY A 102 4.78 21.87 -3.52
CA GLY A 102 6.09 22.48 -3.28
C GLY A 102 6.98 21.58 -2.43
N ASP A 103 7.86 22.21 -1.66
CA ASP A 103 8.81 21.51 -0.80
C ASP A 103 8.12 21.10 0.51
N ILE A 104 7.92 19.80 0.67
CA ILE A 104 7.28 19.19 1.84
C ILE A 104 8.18 18.12 2.45
N SER A 105 7.88 17.68 3.66
CA SER A 105 8.58 16.56 4.27
C SER A 105 8.19 15.23 3.59
N LEU A 106 9.09 14.23 3.60
CA LEU A 106 8.76 12.88 3.15
C LEU A 106 7.54 12.33 3.89
N LYS A 107 7.44 12.59 5.20
CA LYS A 107 6.27 12.27 6.01
C LYS A 107 4.97 12.83 5.44
N GLU A 108 4.98 14.11 5.08
CA GLU A 108 3.81 14.77 4.50
C GLU A 108 3.49 14.23 3.11
N ALA A 109 4.50 13.97 2.28
CA ALA A 109 4.32 13.34 0.97
C ALA A 109 3.62 11.97 1.09
N ILE A 110 3.95 11.17 2.10
CA ILE A 110 3.25 9.90 2.38
C ILE A 110 1.86 10.13 2.94
N ALA A 111 1.70 11.05 3.91
CA ALA A 111 0.42 11.33 4.54
C ALA A 111 -0.63 11.86 3.54
N GLN A 112 -0.20 12.72 2.60
CA GLN A 112 -1.05 13.28 1.54
C GLN A 112 -1.06 12.42 0.28
N SER A 113 -0.27 11.35 0.27
CA SER A 113 -0.11 10.47 -0.89
C SER A 113 0.26 11.25 -2.16
N CYS A 114 1.25 12.14 -2.08
CA CYS A 114 1.80 12.79 -3.27
C CYS A 114 2.43 11.73 -4.20
N ASN A 115 1.99 11.68 -5.45
CA ASN A 115 2.55 10.77 -6.46
C ASN A 115 3.85 11.34 -7.00
N THR A 116 3.84 12.62 -7.38
CA THR A 116 4.96 13.28 -8.05
C THR A 116 6.21 13.29 -7.17
N ALA A 117 6.09 13.60 -5.88
CA ALA A 117 7.21 13.60 -4.94
C ALA A 117 7.95 12.26 -4.84
N LEU A 118 7.22 11.14 -4.91
CA LEU A 118 7.83 9.81 -4.86
C LEU A 118 8.36 9.34 -6.21
N ILE A 119 7.64 9.65 -7.30
CA ILE A 119 8.06 9.32 -8.67
C ILE A 119 9.33 10.11 -9.04
N ASP A 120 9.45 11.34 -8.57
CA ASP A 120 10.63 12.19 -8.76
C ASP A 120 11.92 11.53 -8.22
N ARG A 121 11.81 10.58 -7.27
CA ARG A 121 12.95 9.85 -6.71
C ARG A 121 13.43 8.66 -7.56
N HIS A 122 12.92 8.49 -8.77
CA HIS A 122 13.27 7.37 -9.66
C HIS A 122 14.78 7.25 -9.99
N GLU A 123 15.56 8.34 -9.92
CA GLU A 123 17.02 8.27 -10.09
C GLU A 123 17.75 7.78 -8.81
N GLU A 124 17.16 8.01 -7.63
CA GLU A 124 17.73 7.61 -6.34
C GLU A 124 17.36 6.17 -5.94
N VAL A 125 16.14 5.77 -6.29
CA VAL A 125 15.59 4.43 -6.02
C VAL A 125 15.48 3.67 -7.34
N SER A 126 16.40 2.74 -7.56
CA SER A 126 16.34 1.85 -8.72
C SER A 126 15.17 0.87 -8.63
N GLN A 127 14.86 0.20 -9.74
CA GLN A 127 13.85 -0.87 -9.75
C GLN A 127 14.24 -2.03 -8.83
N ASP A 128 15.53 -2.36 -8.73
CA ASP A 128 16.03 -3.40 -7.83
C ASP A 128 15.88 -2.97 -6.36
N ASP A 129 16.18 -1.71 -6.02
CA ASP A 129 15.96 -1.18 -4.66
C ASP A 129 14.48 -1.27 -4.26
N LEU A 130 13.57 -0.98 -5.21
CA LEU A 130 12.13 -1.04 -4.98
C LEU A 130 11.64 -2.48 -4.84
N ALA A 131 12.15 -3.40 -5.66
CA ALA A 131 11.86 -4.83 -5.56
C ALA A 131 12.34 -5.40 -4.21
N ASP A 132 13.56 -5.07 -3.80
CA ASP A 132 14.15 -5.48 -2.52
C ASP A 132 13.38 -4.91 -1.31
N ALA A 133 12.89 -3.67 -1.41
CA ALA A 133 12.02 -3.09 -0.39
C ALA A 133 10.65 -3.80 -0.33
N GLY A 134 10.04 -4.08 -1.48
CA GLY A 134 8.80 -4.85 -1.56
C GLY A 134 8.94 -6.25 -0.97
N ALA A 135 10.00 -6.98 -1.36
CA ALA A 135 10.29 -8.32 -0.87
C ALA A 135 10.53 -8.34 0.65
N ALA A 136 11.24 -7.33 1.19
CA ALA A 136 11.44 -7.19 2.63
C ALA A 136 10.13 -6.93 3.41
N LEU A 137 9.10 -6.42 2.75
CA LEU A 137 7.74 -6.26 3.29
C LEU A 137 6.85 -7.47 2.99
N GLY A 138 7.40 -8.53 2.40
CA GLY A 138 6.71 -9.79 2.12
C GLY A 138 5.92 -9.82 0.81
N ILE A 139 6.09 -8.82 -0.06
CA ILE A 139 5.49 -8.83 -1.40
C ILE A 139 6.23 -9.84 -2.27
N GLY A 140 5.48 -10.77 -2.87
CA GLY A 140 6.04 -11.86 -3.68
C GLY A 140 6.66 -13.01 -2.87
N ALA A 141 6.54 -12.99 -1.53
CA ALA A 141 6.93 -14.11 -0.69
C ALA A 141 5.92 -15.26 -0.82
N GLU A 142 6.39 -16.49 -0.65
CA GLU A 142 5.52 -17.67 -0.47
C GLU A 142 5.04 -17.71 0.98
N TRP A 143 3.72 -17.68 1.18
CA TRP A 143 3.10 -17.69 2.50
C TRP A 143 2.45 -19.05 2.79
N ASP A 144 2.94 -19.77 3.80
CA ASP A 144 2.26 -20.95 4.32
C ASP A 144 1.27 -20.53 5.41
N LEU A 145 0.02 -20.30 5.00
CA LEU A 145 -1.08 -19.96 5.89
C LEU A 145 -1.87 -21.20 6.35
N GLY A 146 -1.47 -22.41 5.94
CA GLY A 146 -2.26 -23.64 6.15
C GLY A 146 -3.57 -23.68 5.34
N ILE A 147 -3.78 -22.72 4.44
CA ILE A 147 -4.88 -22.59 3.49
C ILE A 147 -4.33 -22.08 2.14
N PRO A 148 -5.04 -22.25 1.02
CA PRO A 148 -4.64 -21.66 -0.25
C PRO A 148 -4.46 -20.14 -0.14
N ALA A 149 -3.27 -19.67 -0.51
CA ALA A 149 -2.82 -18.28 -0.49
C ALA A 149 -1.75 -18.08 -1.57
#